data_AF-A0A9W7BAP5-F1
#
_entry.id   AF-A0A9W7BAP5-F1
#
_cell.length_a   1.000
_cell.length_b   1.000
_cell.length_c   1.000
_cell.angle_alpha   90.00
_cell.angle_beta   90.00
_cell.angle_gamma   90.00
#
_symmetry.space_group_name_H-M   'P 1'
#
loop_
_entity.id
_entity.type
_entity.pdbx_description
1 polymer ?
#
loop_
_entity_poly.entity_id
_entity_poly.type
_entity_poly.pdbx_seq_one_letter_code
_entity_poly.pdbx_strand_id
1 'polypeptide(L)'
;METDASVSTQPSHSPSTPSPVVREGDICIVDFGETLYFLRACRAGKDNQIKLGQKGKVYTTGLINMPYGAVIEVKNSRIVRTEDDLITPLLNLEEKEEEETEKCDNRNLVDDNKSQKTTMDDINKLREEGKTGQDIVSQLVSNSTSFSGKTAFAQAKYIKRKLKKYLPRARVLRCTSATVCDLYFKKDAMRYMSLRPDSLAQILSYANVYAGAQVLTFDTISVVTASLVERMGGYGRILNVFSSQDPPHKEVLSKFNFDYKRLDVLKFVSAYEIFGEGAGREVKDLDACDDEKQKLKGQGWPVPLMEHTKEVRM
;
A
#
# COMPACT_ATOMS: atom_id res chain seq x y z
N MET A 1 -16.49 32.74 40.03
CA MET A 1 -15.70 33.51 39.05
C MET A 1 -14.25 33.36 39.45
N GLU A 2 -13.34 32.76 38.71
CA GLU A 2 -13.34 31.93 37.50
C GLU A 2 -11.98 31.19 37.62
N THR A 3 -11.99 29.87 37.53
CA THR A 3 -10.77 29.05 37.62
C THR A 3 -10.11 28.98 36.25
N ASP A 4 -8.91 29.54 36.12
CA ASP A 4 -8.07 29.46 34.92
C ASP A 4 -7.64 28.00 34.67
N ALA A 5 -8.34 27.35 33.73
CA ALA A 5 -7.94 26.07 33.18
C ALA A 5 -6.85 26.32 32.14
N SER A 6 -5.59 26.12 32.52
CA SER A 6 -4.46 26.10 31.60
C SER A 6 -4.66 24.96 30.59
N VAL A 7 -5.13 25.31 29.39
CA VAL A 7 -5.18 24.42 28.23
C VAL A 7 -3.74 24.10 27.85
N SER A 8 -3.30 22.90 28.23
CA SER A 8 -2.07 22.27 27.75
C SER A 8 -2.23 21.99 26.25
N THR A 9 -1.95 22.98 25.42
CA THR A 9 -1.82 22.80 23.97
C THR A 9 -0.59 21.94 23.72
N GLN A 10 -0.82 20.65 23.45
CA GLN A 10 0.26 19.76 23.01
C GLN A 10 0.92 20.34 21.75
N PRO A 11 2.26 20.30 21.64
CA PRO A 11 2.94 20.80 20.47
C PRO A 11 2.48 20.01 19.24
N SER A 12 2.04 20.73 18.20
CA SER A 12 1.76 20.14 16.89
C SER A 12 3.03 19.49 16.36
N HIS A 13 3.12 18.17 16.46
CA HIS A 13 4.25 17.40 15.99
C HIS A 13 4.41 17.59 14.47
N SER A 14 5.50 18.24 14.07
CA SER A 14 5.97 18.23 12.69
C SER A 14 6.29 16.78 12.28
N PRO A 15 5.77 16.25 11.15
CA PRO A 15 6.10 14.91 10.69
C PRO A 15 7.37 14.96 9.84
N SER A 16 8.55 15.21 10.43
CA SER A 16 9.81 15.19 9.66
C SER A 16 10.45 13.80 9.56
N THR A 17 9.98 12.81 10.33
CA THR A 17 10.42 11.42 10.26
C THR A 17 9.33 10.49 9.73
N PRO A 18 9.67 9.52 8.87
CA PRO A 18 8.73 8.49 8.46
C PRO A 18 8.17 7.78 9.70
N SER A 19 6.85 7.86 9.88
CA SER A 19 6.18 7.22 11.00
C SER A 19 6.29 5.69 10.90
N PRO A 20 6.68 4.99 11.98
CA PRO A 20 6.67 3.52 11.98
C PRO A 20 5.24 2.95 11.97
N VAL A 21 4.27 3.78 12.32
CA VAL A 21 2.84 3.46 12.41
C VAL A 21 2.01 4.33 11.48
N VAL A 22 0.87 3.82 11.03
CA VAL A 22 -0.11 4.55 10.24
C VAL A 22 -0.77 5.63 11.09
N ARG A 23 -0.79 6.88 10.61
CA ARG A 23 -1.46 8.00 11.28
C ARG A 23 -2.83 8.24 10.69
N GLU A 24 -3.63 9.03 11.38
CA GLU A 24 -4.88 9.53 10.83
C GLU A 24 -4.63 10.36 9.57
N GLY A 25 -5.42 10.10 8.53
CA GLY A 25 -5.28 10.74 7.22
C GLY A 25 -4.30 10.04 6.27
N ASP A 26 -3.39 9.22 6.78
CA ASP A 26 -2.41 8.50 5.96
C ASP A 26 -3.10 7.53 5.00
N ILE A 27 -2.58 7.45 3.78
CA ILE A 27 -2.90 6.39 2.84
C ILE A 27 -1.89 5.26 3.03
N CYS A 28 -2.38 4.05 3.24
CA CYS A 28 -1.56 2.85 3.27
C CYS A 28 -2.05 1.85 2.22
N ILE A 29 -1.21 0.86 1.93
CA ILE A 29 -1.56 -0.26 1.07
C ILE A 29 -1.94 -1.44 1.96
N VAL A 30 -3.05 -2.10 1.66
CA VAL A 30 -3.40 -3.38 2.27
C VAL A 30 -3.23 -4.48 1.23
N ASP A 31 -2.26 -5.35 1.49
CA ASP A 31 -1.82 -6.40 0.58
C ASP A 31 -2.39 -7.77 0.98
N PHE A 32 -3.21 -8.35 0.12
CA PHE A 32 -3.74 -9.71 0.25
C PHE A 32 -3.02 -10.74 -0.63
N GLY A 33 -1.83 -10.40 -1.13
CA GLY A 33 -1.00 -11.19 -2.05
C GLY A 33 -1.36 -10.96 -3.51
N GLU A 34 -2.58 -11.32 -3.91
CA GLU A 34 -3.06 -11.15 -5.30
C GLU A 34 -3.61 -9.76 -5.58
N THR A 35 -4.18 -9.12 -4.56
CA THR A 35 -4.85 -7.82 -4.72
C THR A 35 -4.42 -6.88 -3.61
N LEU A 36 -4.04 -5.68 -4.02
CA LEU A 36 -3.61 -4.61 -3.13
C LEU A 36 -4.63 -3.47 -3.20
N TYR A 37 -4.92 -2.87 -2.05
CA TYR A 37 -5.88 -1.76 -1.94
C TYR A 37 -5.22 -0.56 -1.29
N PHE A 38 -5.45 0.63 -1.85
CA PHE A 38 -5.21 1.88 -1.12
C PHE A 38 -6.34 2.10 -0.13
N LEU A 39 -6.00 2.24 1.15
CA LEU A 39 -6.93 2.63 2.20
C LEU A 39 -6.42 3.89 2.88
N ARG A 40 -7.33 4.83 3.13
CA ARG A 40 -7.06 5.99 3.99
C ARG A 40 -7.48 5.66 5.41
N ALA A 41 -6.59 5.84 6.37
CA ALA A 41 -6.88 5.68 7.78
C ALA A 41 -7.73 6.87 8.26
N CYS A 42 -8.98 6.61 8.64
CA CYS A 42 -9.93 7.63 9.04
C CYS A 42 -10.57 7.28 10.39
N ARG A 43 -10.86 8.28 11.22
CA ARG A 43 -11.70 8.08 12.43
C ARG A 43 -13.12 7.66 12.05
N ALA A 44 -13.80 7.07 13.03
CA ALA A 44 -15.18 6.61 12.87
C ALA A 44 -16.07 7.82 12.56
N GLY A 45 -16.59 7.88 11.34
CA GLY A 45 -17.62 8.81 10.89
C GLY A 45 -18.77 8.02 10.28
N LYS A 46 -19.98 8.61 10.24
CA LYS A 46 -21.20 7.94 9.79
C LYS A 46 -21.09 7.32 8.38
N ASP A 47 -20.16 7.79 7.54
CA ASP A 47 -19.99 7.35 6.13
C ASP A 47 -18.59 6.80 5.76
N ASN A 48 -17.71 6.48 6.73
CA ASN A 48 -16.32 6.08 6.43
C ASN A 48 -16.13 4.56 6.18
N GLN A 49 -17.08 3.91 5.51
CA GLN A 49 -16.93 2.52 5.09
C GLN A 49 -16.33 2.45 3.68
N ILE A 50 -15.19 1.77 3.55
CA ILE A 50 -14.55 1.54 2.24
C ILE A 50 -14.90 0.13 1.76
N LYS A 51 -15.28 -0.01 0.49
CA LYS A 51 -15.53 -1.31 -0.13
C LYS A 51 -14.20 -1.99 -0.44
N LEU A 52 -13.97 -3.16 0.15
CA LEU A 52 -12.78 -3.98 -0.04
C LEU A 52 -13.12 -5.20 -0.91
N GLY A 53 -13.36 -4.95 -2.21
CA GLY A 53 -13.69 -6.01 -3.18
C GLY A 53 -14.85 -6.91 -2.74
N GLN A 54 -14.61 -8.23 -2.76
CA GLN A 54 -15.55 -9.26 -2.30
C GLN A 54 -15.59 -9.42 -0.77
N LYS A 55 -14.71 -8.73 -0.02
CA LYS A 55 -14.63 -8.79 1.45
C LYS A 55 -15.59 -7.82 2.15
N GLY A 56 -16.45 -7.17 1.38
CA GLY A 56 -17.49 -6.29 1.88
C GLY A 56 -16.99 -4.88 2.20
N LYS A 57 -17.82 -4.16 2.96
CA LYS A 57 -17.52 -2.79 3.42
C LYS A 57 -16.81 -2.86 4.77
N VAL A 58 -15.71 -2.14 4.92
CA VAL A 58 -14.88 -2.14 6.13
C VAL A 58 -14.61 -0.74 6.66
N TYR A 59 -14.54 -0.60 7.98
CA TYR A 59 -14.06 0.59 8.65
C TYR A 59 -12.54 0.59 8.72
N THR A 60 -11.92 1.72 8.39
CA THR A 60 -10.46 1.90 8.41
C THR A 60 -9.91 2.43 9.74
N THR A 61 -10.76 2.56 10.75
CA THR A 61 -10.38 3.05 12.08
C THR A 61 -9.30 2.21 12.74
N GLY A 62 -9.36 0.89 12.55
CA GLY A 62 -8.37 -0.04 13.10
C GLY A 62 -6.97 0.11 12.51
N LEU A 63 -6.81 0.82 11.39
CA LEU A 63 -5.49 1.10 10.81
C LEU A 63 -4.74 2.17 11.60
N ILE A 64 -5.42 3.08 12.30
CA ILE A 64 -4.76 4.16 13.05
C ILE A 64 -3.89 3.54 14.16
N ASN A 65 -2.64 4.01 14.28
CA ASN A 65 -1.60 3.49 15.17
C ASN A 65 -1.15 2.06 14.87
N MET A 66 -1.52 1.48 13.73
CA MET A 66 -1.04 0.17 13.33
C MET A 66 0.39 0.26 12.77
N PRO A 67 1.32 -0.61 13.20
CA PRO A 67 2.65 -0.64 12.61
C PRO A 67 2.59 -1.13 11.16
N TYR A 68 3.39 -0.52 10.29
CA TYR A 68 3.60 -1.06 8.95
C TYR A 68 4.23 -2.45 9.05
N GLY A 69 3.82 -3.37 8.18
CA GLY A 69 4.17 -4.79 8.22
C GLY A 69 3.20 -5.66 9.05
N ALA A 70 2.29 -5.05 9.83
CA ALA A 70 1.32 -5.80 10.61
C ALA A 70 0.42 -6.68 9.72
N VAL A 71 0.08 -7.87 10.22
CA VAL A 71 -0.90 -8.76 9.64
C VAL A 71 -2.27 -8.44 10.23
N ILE A 72 -3.27 -8.35 9.35
CA ILE A 72 -4.63 -7.98 9.69
C ILE A 72 -5.65 -8.98 9.19
N GLU A 73 -6.77 -9.03 9.90
CA GLU A 73 -7.98 -9.73 9.53
C GLU A 73 -9.15 -8.74 9.51
N VAL A 74 -10.15 -9.03 8.68
CA VAL A 74 -11.42 -8.30 8.67
C VAL A 74 -12.43 -9.10 9.49
N LYS A 75 -12.81 -8.59 10.66
CA LYS A 75 -13.82 -9.17 11.55
C LYS A 75 -14.96 -8.19 11.75
N ASN A 76 -16.20 -8.60 11.49
CA ASN A 76 -17.40 -7.76 11.66
C ASN A 76 -17.24 -6.35 11.06
N SER A 77 -16.76 -6.30 9.81
CA SER A 77 -16.49 -5.05 9.07
C SER A 77 -15.43 -4.13 9.70
N ARG A 78 -14.62 -4.63 10.63
CA ARG A 78 -13.50 -3.89 11.25
C ARG A 78 -12.18 -4.56 10.91
N ILE A 79 -11.16 -3.73 10.69
CA ILE A 79 -9.78 -4.17 10.54
C ILE A 79 -9.20 -4.40 11.94
N VAL A 80 -8.72 -5.61 12.20
CA VAL A 80 -8.13 -6.00 13.47
C VAL A 80 -6.76 -6.60 13.20
N ARG A 81 -5.76 -6.23 14.02
CA ARG A 81 -4.43 -6.84 13.98
C ARG A 81 -4.49 -8.27 14.53
N THR A 82 -3.81 -9.18 13.85
CA THR A 82 -3.61 -10.56 14.32
C THR A 82 -2.15 -10.74 14.77
N GLU A 83 -1.93 -11.59 15.77
CA GLU A 83 -0.59 -11.94 16.26
C GLU A 83 0.11 -12.97 15.37
N ASP A 84 -0.64 -13.96 14.90
CA ASP A 84 -0.18 -14.92 13.90
C ASP A 84 0.26 -14.23 12.59
N ASP A 85 1.25 -14.82 11.92
CA ASP A 85 1.70 -14.36 10.61
C ASP A 85 0.82 -14.90 9.45
N LEU A 86 1.26 -14.73 8.20
CA LEU A 86 0.49 -15.21 7.03
C LEU A 86 0.58 -16.73 6.80
N ILE A 87 1.53 -17.39 7.47
CA ILE A 87 1.98 -18.76 7.22
C ILE A 87 1.59 -19.68 8.39
N THR A 88 1.57 -19.21 9.64
CA THR A 88 1.24 -19.99 10.83
C THR A 88 -0.04 -20.82 10.68
N PRO A 89 -1.15 -20.29 10.13
CA PRO A 89 -2.37 -21.09 9.93
C PRO A 89 -2.20 -22.27 8.98
N LEU A 90 -1.28 -22.14 8.02
CA LEU A 90 -0.97 -23.18 7.06
C LEU A 90 -0.16 -24.28 7.75
N LEU A 91 0.91 -23.91 8.45
CA LEU A 91 1.78 -24.86 9.17
C LEU A 91 1.00 -25.65 10.22
N ASN A 92 0.16 -24.98 11.02
CA ASN A 92 -0.65 -25.63 12.06
C ASN A 92 -1.63 -26.69 11.52
N LEU A 93 -2.00 -26.60 10.24
CA LEU A 93 -2.87 -27.57 9.58
C LEU A 93 -2.09 -28.64 8.82
N GLU A 94 -0.89 -28.32 8.32
CA GLU A 94 0.01 -29.27 7.67
C GLU A 94 0.65 -30.24 8.70
N GLU A 95 1.14 -29.72 9.84
CA GLU A 95 1.77 -30.54 10.91
C GLU A 95 0.81 -31.59 11.50
N LYS A 96 -0.50 -31.32 11.50
CA LYS A 96 -1.51 -32.28 11.97
C LYS A 96 -1.69 -33.48 11.04
N GLU A 97 -1.16 -33.44 9.82
CA GLU A 97 -1.50 -34.37 8.75
C GLU A 97 -0.29 -35.07 8.11
N GLU A 98 0.93 -34.66 8.45
CA GLU A 98 2.16 -35.25 7.91
C GLU A 98 2.43 -36.70 8.36
N GLU A 99 1.69 -37.24 9.33
CA GLU A 99 2.02 -38.54 9.91
C GLU A 99 1.81 -39.78 8.99
N GLU A 100 1.16 -39.73 7.81
CA GLU A 100 0.84 -41.00 7.11
C GLU A 100 0.57 -41.00 5.58
N THR A 101 1.16 -40.12 4.75
CA THR A 101 0.72 -39.99 3.33
C THR A 101 1.73 -40.38 2.22
N GLU A 102 2.91 -40.91 2.54
CA GLU A 102 3.98 -41.18 1.56
C GLU A 102 3.64 -42.21 0.45
N LYS A 103 2.51 -42.92 0.54
CA LYS A 103 2.08 -43.94 -0.44
C LYS A 103 0.78 -43.63 -1.20
N CYS A 104 0.22 -42.43 -1.06
CA CYS A 104 -1.04 -42.09 -1.72
C CYS A 104 -0.81 -41.66 -3.18
N ASP A 105 -1.71 -42.05 -4.08
CA ASP A 105 -1.76 -41.54 -5.46
C ASP A 105 -3.21 -41.26 -5.90
N ASN A 106 -3.38 -40.68 -7.08
CA ASN A 106 -4.68 -40.21 -7.57
C ASN A 106 -5.45 -41.24 -8.41
N ARG A 107 -4.99 -42.50 -8.54
CA ARG A 107 -5.59 -43.47 -9.48
C ARG A 107 -7.05 -43.82 -9.14
N ASN A 108 -7.40 -43.77 -7.85
CA ASN A 108 -8.71 -44.11 -7.32
C ASN A 108 -9.57 -42.87 -6.98
N LEU A 109 -9.09 -41.66 -7.27
CA LEU A 109 -9.83 -40.44 -7.01
C LEU A 109 -10.81 -40.19 -8.16
N VAL A 110 -12.11 -40.25 -7.87
CA VAL A 110 -13.20 -39.99 -8.83
C VAL A 110 -13.79 -38.60 -8.58
N ASP A 111 -13.93 -37.80 -9.64
CA ASP A 111 -14.57 -36.49 -9.57
C ASP A 111 -16.09 -36.61 -9.77
N ASP A 112 -16.80 -36.90 -8.68
CA ASP A 112 -18.26 -37.06 -8.67
C ASP A 112 -18.99 -35.86 -8.04
N ASN A 113 -18.27 -34.78 -7.70
CA ASN A 113 -18.75 -33.63 -6.92
C ASN A 113 -19.42 -33.96 -5.57
N LYS A 114 -19.32 -35.20 -5.06
CA LYS A 114 -19.88 -35.63 -3.76
C LYS A 114 -18.82 -35.78 -2.67
N SER A 115 -17.56 -35.47 -3.01
CA SER A 115 -16.41 -35.52 -2.11
C SER A 115 -16.50 -34.60 -0.88
N GLN A 116 -17.35 -33.57 -0.91
CA GLN A 116 -17.52 -32.63 0.20
C GLN A 116 -18.94 -32.78 0.77
N LYS A 117 -19.05 -33.17 2.05
CA LYS A 117 -20.35 -33.41 2.69
C LYS A 117 -21.05 -32.13 3.18
N THR A 118 -20.29 -31.06 3.43
CA THR A 118 -20.85 -29.78 3.88
C THR A 118 -21.44 -28.97 2.74
N THR A 119 -22.63 -28.41 2.94
CA THR A 119 -23.27 -27.52 1.97
C THR A 119 -22.80 -26.06 2.14
N MET A 120 -23.15 -25.18 1.19
CA MET A 120 -22.87 -23.75 1.33
C MET A 120 -23.67 -23.10 2.47
N ASP A 121 -24.88 -23.59 2.74
CA ASP A 121 -25.72 -23.07 3.83
C ASP A 121 -25.10 -23.40 5.19
N ASP A 122 -24.52 -24.60 5.34
CA ASP A 122 -23.78 -24.97 6.56
C ASP A 122 -22.57 -24.06 6.77
N ILE A 123 -21.84 -23.73 5.69
CA ILE A 123 -20.69 -22.81 5.74
C ILE A 123 -21.13 -21.40 6.13
N ASN A 124 -22.29 -20.95 5.66
CA ASN A 124 -22.83 -19.64 6.03
C ASN A 124 -23.26 -19.62 7.50
N LYS A 125 -23.90 -20.69 8.01
CA LYS A 125 -24.22 -20.82 9.43
C LYS A 125 -22.98 -20.74 10.32
N LEU A 126 -21.89 -21.41 9.95
CA LEU A 126 -20.63 -21.32 10.69
C LEU A 126 -20.08 -19.88 10.75
N ARG A 127 -20.26 -19.11 9.67
CA ARG A 127 -19.87 -17.69 9.64
C ARG A 127 -20.78 -16.83 10.52
N GLU A 128 -22.09 -17.10 10.52
CA GLU A 128 -23.08 -16.43 11.36
C GLU A 128 -22.87 -16.73 12.85
N GLU A 129 -22.48 -17.97 13.18
CA GLU A 129 -22.06 -18.40 14.52
C GLU A 129 -20.73 -17.77 14.97
N GLY A 130 -20.03 -17.06 14.08
CA GLY A 130 -18.76 -16.39 14.37
C GLY A 130 -17.56 -17.34 14.48
N LYS A 131 -17.63 -18.54 13.91
CA LYS A 131 -16.48 -19.46 13.85
C LYS A 131 -15.31 -18.84 13.11
N THR A 132 -14.09 -19.15 13.54
CA THR A 132 -12.91 -18.59 12.88
C THR A 132 -12.72 -19.20 11.49
N GLY A 133 -12.02 -18.49 10.61
CA GLY A 133 -11.69 -19.02 9.29
C GLY A 133 -10.89 -20.34 9.37
N GLN A 134 -10.04 -20.51 10.39
CA GLN A 134 -9.31 -21.75 10.63
C GLN A 134 -10.25 -22.92 11.01
N ASP A 135 -11.24 -22.66 11.87
CA ASP A 135 -12.24 -23.67 12.25
C ASP A 135 -13.04 -24.14 11.03
N ILE A 136 -13.45 -23.20 10.18
CA ILE A 136 -14.18 -23.52 8.93
C ILE A 136 -13.32 -24.40 8.02
N VAL A 137 -12.02 -24.09 7.88
CA VAL A 137 -11.12 -24.91 7.06
C VAL A 137 -10.94 -26.30 7.67
N SER A 138 -10.76 -26.40 8.98
CA SER A 138 -10.62 -27.67 9.69
C SER A 138 -11.86 -28.57 9.47
N GLN A 139 -13.06 -27.99 9.59
CA GLN A 139 -14.30 -28.71 9.30
C GLN A 139 -14.46 -29.10 7.82
N LEU A 140 -13.99 -28.27 6.89
CA LEU A 140 -14.01 -28.59 5.46
C LEU A 140 -13.04 -29.71 5.08
N VAL A 141 -11.96 -29.87 5.85
CA VAL A 141 -11.01 -30.96 5.69
C VAL A 141 -11.61 -32.24 6.28
N SER A 142 -12.11 -32.20 7.52
CA SER A 142 -12.69 -33.37 8.20
C SER A 142 -13.91 -33.96 7.47
N ASN A 143 -14.68 -33.12 6.78
CA ASN A 143 -15.86 -33.55 6.01
C ASN A 143 -15.56 -33.95 4.56
N SER A 144 -14.30 -33.89 4.13
CA SER A 144 -13.92 -34.28 2.78
C SER A 144 -13.52 -35.76 2.71
N THR A 145 -14.29 -36.56 1.97
CA THR A 145 -14.06 -38.01 1.85
C THR A 145 -12.81 -38.35 1.05
N SER A 146 -12.43 -37.51 0.09
CA SER A 146 -11.27 -37.72 -0.77
C SER A 146 -9.98 -37.07 -0.24
N PHE A 147 -10.01 -36.46 0.94
CA PHE A 147 -8.87 -35.69 1.43
C PHE A 147 -7.71 -36.58 1.93
N SER A 148 -8.00 -37.62 2.70
CA SER A 148 -6.99 -38.59 3.16
C SER A 148 -6.34 -39.37 2.03
N GLY A 149 -7.06 -39.63 0.94
CA GLY A 149 -6.52 -40.31 -0.25
C GLY A 149 -5.65 -39.44 -1.17
N LYS A 150 -5.43 -38.17 -0.84
CA LYS A 150 -4.56 -37.26 -1.61
C LYS A 150 -3.11 -37.38 -1.15
N THR A 151 -2.20 -37.04 -2.05
CA THR A 151 -0.79 -36.83 -1.71
C THR A 151 -0.63 -35.65 -0.74
N ALA A 152 0.44 -35.65 0.06
CA ALA A 152 0.79 -34.53 0.95
C ALA A 152 0.74 -33.17 0.23
N PHE A 153 1.34 -33.08 -0.96
CA PHE A 153 1.32 -31.85 -1.76
C PHE A 153 -0.11 -31.42 -2.17
N ALA A 154 -0.99 -32.37 -2.48
CA ALA A 154 -2.37 -32.08 -2.83
C ALA A 154 -3.22 -31.68 -1.61
N GLN A 155 -2.91 -32.21 -0.43
CA GLN A 155 -3.50 -31.80 0.85
C GLN A 155 -3.09 -30.37 1.21
N ALA A 156 -1.78 -30.09 1.26
CA ALA A 156 -1.23 -28.75 1.50
C ALA A 156 -1.79 -27.71 0.51
N LYS A 157 -1.83 -28.05 -0.79
CA LYS A 157 -2.46 -27.19 -1.82
C LYS A 157 -3.94 -26.95 -1.55
N TYR A 158 -4.69 -27.97 -1.11
CA TYR A 158 -6.09 -27.84 -0.76
C TYR A 158 -6.29 -26.92 0.45
N ILE A 159 -5.54 -27.16 1.54
CA ILE A 159 -5.57 -26.35 2.77
C ILE A 159 -5.25 -24.89 2.44
N LYS A 160 -4.14 -24.63 1.75
CA LYS A 160 -3.73 -23.28 1.31
C LYS A 160 -4.83 -22.56 0.54
N ARG A 161 -5.52 -23.27 -0.37
CA ARG A 161 -6.65 -22.71 -1.13
C ARG A 161 -7.84 -22.37 -0.22
N LYS A 162 -8.15 -23.23 0.76
CA LYS A 162 -9.27 -23.02 1.69
C LYS A 162 -8.98 -21.91 2.69
N LEU A 163 -7.78 -21.86 3.28
CA LEU A 163 -7.33 -20.76 4.13
C LEU A 163 -7.42 -19.42 3.42
N LYS A 164 -6.94 -19.33 2.17
CA LYS A 164 -7.05 -18.10 1.37
C LYS A 164 -8.49 -17.60 1.21
N LYS A 165 -9.46 -18.52 1.12
CA LYS A 165 -10.89 -18.18 0.95
C LYS A 165 -11.59 -17.83 2.26
N TYR A 166 -11.31 -18.58 3.33
CA TYR A 166 -12.08 -18.50 4.59
C TYR A 166 -11.37 -17.71 5.69
N LEU A 167 -10.05 -17.52 5.58
CA LEU A 167 -9.24 -16.71 6.49
C LEU A 167 -8.39 -15.69 5.69
N PRO A 168 -9.02 -14.70 5.05
CA PRO A 168 -8.30 -13.70 4.27
C PRO A 168 -7.49 -12.76 5.17
N ARG A 169 -6.20 -13.06 5.35
CA ARG A 169 -5.23 -12.19 6.01
C ARG A 169 -4.57 -11.23 5.02
N ALA A 170 -4.27 -10.03 5.49
CA ALA A 170 -3.57 -9.01 4.72
C ALA A 170 -2.37 -8.45 5.49
N ARG A 171 -1.41 -7.89 4.76
CA ARG A 171 -0.33 -7.10 5.35
C ARG A 171 -0.58 -5.61 5.11
N VAL A 172 -0.39 -4.79 6.14
CA VAL A 172 -0.41 -3.33 5.99
C VAL A 172 0.96 -2.87 5.52
N LEU A 173 1.03 -2.26 4.35
CA LEU A 173 2.24 -1.77 3.72
C LEU A 173 2.23 -0.25 3.65
N ARG A 174 3.42 0.32 3.74
CA ARG A 174 3.63 1.74 3.49
C ARG A 174 3.56 2.01 1.99
N CYS A 175 3.04 3.17 1.61
CA CYS A 175 3.14 3.67 0.24
C CYS A 175 4.58 4.12 -0.02
N THR A 176 5.31 3.31 -0.77
CA THR A 176 6.68 3.55 -1.24
C THR A 176 6.68 3.36 -2.75
N SER A 177 7.74 3.79 -3.42
CA SER A 177 7.91 3.69 -4.87
C SER A 177 7.68 2.26 -5.34
N ALA A 178 8.26 1.29 -4.63
CA ALA A 178 8.13 -0.13 -4.95
C ALA A 178 6.70 -0.65 -4.74
N THR A 179 6.08 -0.37 -3.58
CA THR A 179 4.75 -0.91 -3.24
C THR A 179 3.64 -0.25 -4.06
N VAL A 180 3.75 1.04 -4.36
CA VAL A 180 2.81 1.77 -5.23
C VAL A 180 2.93 1.29 -6.67
N CYS A 181 4.15 1.11 -7.18
CA CYS A 181 4.38 0.57 -8.51
C CYS A 181 3.83 -0.86 -8.64
N ASP A 182 4.07 -1.73 -7.64
CA ASP A 182 3.53 -3.09 -7.63
C ASP A 182 2.00 -3.11 -7.61
N LEU A 183 1.38 -2.26 -6.79
CA LEU A 183 -0.08 -2.12 -6.76
C LEU A 183 -0.63 -1.71 -8.12
N TYR A 184 -0.07 -0.68 -8.76
CA TYR A 184 -0.56 -0.22 -10.06
C TYR A 184 -0.31 -1.23 -11.17
N PHE A 185 0.83 -1.93 -11.15
CA PHE A 185 1.13 -3.01 -12.08
C PHE A 185 0.09 -4.15 -11.96
N LYS A 186 -0.24 -4.58 -10.73
CA LYS A 186 -1.24 -5.63 -10.48
C LYS A 186 -2.67 -5.18 -10.75
N LYS A 187 -2.98 -3.90 -10.53
CA LYS A 187 -4.33 -3.34 -10.71
C LYS A 187 -4.69 -3.14 -12.18
N ASP A 188 -3.80 -2.53 -12.95
CA ASP A 188 -4.04 -2.17 -14.35
C ASP A 188 -2.71 -1.92 -15.08
N ALA A 189 -1.94 -2.99 -15.36
CA ALA A 189 -0.61 -2.87 -15.94
C ALA A 189 -0.57 -1.97 -17.18
N MET A 190 -1.49 -2.16 -18.14
CA MET A 190 -1.48 -1.42 -19.40
C MET A 190 -1.65 0.09 -19.19
N ARG A 191 -2.55 0.51 -18.30
CA ARG A 191 -2.73 1.93 -17.97
C ARG A 191 -1.48 2.56 -17.37
N TYR A 192 -0.68 1.79 -16.65
CA TYR A 192 0.56 2.22 -16.02
C TYR A 192 1.81 1.79 -16.82
N MET A 193 1.70 1.74 -18.16
CA MET A 193 2.77 1.42 -19.12
C MET A 193 3.51 0.10 -18.84
N SER A 194 2.84 -0.84 -18.17
CA SER A 194 3.40 -2.11 -17.69
C SER A 194 4.70 -1.93 -16.90
N LEU A 195 4.85 -0.79 -16.21
CA LEU A 195 6.02 -0.50 -15.41
C LEU A 195 6.04 -1.40 -14.17
N ARG A 196 7.07 -2.23 -14.07
CA ARG A 196 7.30 -3.10 -12.92
C ARG A 196 8.24 -2.46 -11.89
N PRO A 197 8.17 -2.88 -10.61
CA PRO A 197 9.04 -2.35 -9.56
C PRO A 197 10.55 -2.51 -9.83
N ASP A 198 10.96 -3.62 -10.46
CA ASP A 198 12.36 -3.86 -10.85
C ASP A 198 12.83 -2.86 -11.92
N SER A 199 12.02 -2.64 -12.95
CA SER A 199 12.31 -1.64 -13.99
C SER A 199 12.36 -0.22 -13.42
N LEU A 200 11.45 0.13 -12.51
CA LEU A 200 11.46 1.41 -11.81
C LEU A 200 12.75 1.59 -11.01
N ALA A 201 13.19 0.56 -10.27
CA ALA A 201 14.44 0.62 -9.53
C ALA A 201 15.66 0.85 -10.44
N GLN A 202 15.69 0.19 -11.61
CA GLN A 202 16.73 0.37 -12.62
C GLN A 202 16.71 1.80 -13.19
N ILE A 203 15.54 2.31 -13.60
CA ILE A 203 15.39 3.68 -14.12
C ILE A 203 15.98 4.69 -13.14
N LEU A 204 15.58 4.61 -11.87
CA LEU A 204 16.03 5.56 -10.87
C LEU A 204 17.54 5.41 -10.60
N SER A 205 18.08 4.19 -10.63
CA SER A 205 19.51 3.93 -10.39
C SER A 205 20.39 4.42 -11.55
N TYR A 206 20.02 4.12 -12.80
CA TYR A 206 20.74 4.61 -13.98
C TYR A 206 20.64 6.12 -14.14
N ALA A 207 19.52 6.74 -13.74
CA ALA A 207 19.37 8.18 -13.72
C ALA A 207 20.21 8.87 -12.62
N ASN A 208 20.90 8.11 -11.76
CA ASN A 208 21.71 8.61 -10.65
C ASN A 208 20.97 9.66 -9.81
N VAL A 209 19.73 9.37 -9.43
CA VAL A 209 18.90 10.30 -8.66
C VAL A 209 19.33 10.27 -7.20
N TYR A 210 19.71 11.41 -6.63
CA TYR A 210 20.09 11.58 -5.23
C TYR A 210 19.53 12.89 -4.65
N ALA A 211 19.58 13.06 -3.34
CA ALA A 211 19.13 14.27 -2.65
C ALA A 211 19.95 15.48 -3.10
N GLY A 212 19.31 16.52 -3.64
CA GLY A 212 19.99 17.71 -4.18
C GLY A 212 20.15 17.72 -5.70
N ALA A 213 19.86 16.60 -6.39
CA ALA A 213 19.89 16.54 -7.84
C ALA A 213 18.93 17.55 -8.51
N GLN A 214 19.22 17.91 -9.75
CA GLN A 214 18.30 18.65 -10.62
C GLN A 214 17.85 17.72 -11.73
N VAL A 215 16.59 17.32 -11.71
CA VAL A 215 16.05 16.27 -12.57
C VAL A 215 14.99 16.83 -13.49
N LEU A 216 15.13 16.58 -14.78
CA LEU A 216 14.07 16.78 -15.77
C LEU A 216 13.37 15.43 -16.00
N THR A 217 12.05 15.39 -15.95
CA THR A 217 11.28 14.16 -16.19
C THR A 217 10.13 14.42 -17.16
N PHE A 218 9.87 13.47 -18.05
CA PHE A 218 8.67 13.42 -18.88
C PHE A 218 7.93 12.13 -18.55
N ASP A 219 6.99 12.21 -17.62
CA ASP A 219 6.28 11.06 -17.08
C ASP A 219 4.78 11.37 -16.99
N THR A 220 4.02 10.67 -17.82
CA THR A 220 2.57 10.86 -17.98
C THR A 220 1.76 10.09 -16.93
N ILE A 221 2.36 9.16 -16.19
CA ILE A 221 1.67 8.31 -15.21
C ILE A 221 1.95 8.77 -13.77
N SER A 222 3.01 9.57 -13.58
CA SER A 222 3.43 10.14 -12.29
C SER A 222 3.97 9.14 -11.26
N VAL A 223 4.14 7.85 -11.61
CA VAL A 223 4.80 6.87 -10.73
C VAL A 223 6.31 7.13 -10.68
N VAL A 224 6.95 7.40 -11.82
CA VAL A 224 8.39 7.74 -11.86
C VAL A 224 8.61 9.06 -11.14
N THR A 225 7.79 10.06 -11.42
CA THR A 225 7.83 11.39 -10.80
C THR A 225 7.67 11.31 -9.27
N ALA A 226 6.69 10.55 -8.78
CA ALA A 226 6.53 10.35 -7.34
C ALA A 226 7.73 9.62 -6.73
N SER A 227 8.34 8.69 -7.46
CA SER A 227 9.53 7.97 -7.00
C SER A 227 10.78 8.85 -6.94
N LEU A 228 10.91 9.81 -7.86
CA LEU A 228 11.93 10.87 -7.80
C LEU A 228 11.75 11.73 -6.54
N VAL A 229 10.51 12.16 -6.26
CA VAL A 229 10.17 12.94 -5.06
C VAL A 229 10.52 12.17 -3.78
N GLU A 230 10.15 10.89 -3.70
CA GLU A 230 10.48 10.04 -2.55
C GLU A 230 11.99 9.95 -2.33
N ARG A 231 12.75 9.67 -3.40
CA ARG A 231 14.19 9.47 -3.31
C ARG A 231 14.95 10.76 -3.00
N MET A 232 14.52 11.90 -3.54
CA MET A 232 15.15 13.20 -3.32
C MET A 232 14.84 13.77 -1.92
N GLY A 233 13.79 13.30 -1.25
CA GLY A 233 13.52 13.62 0.15
C GLY A 233 13.29 15.11 0.44
N GLY A 234 12.90 15.88 -0.57
CA GLY A 234 12.70 17.33 -0.46
C GLY A 234 13.98 18.17 -0.59
N TYR A 235 15.03 17.62 -1.22
CA TYR A 235 16.24 18.35 -1.58
C TYR A 235 16.48 18.30 -3.09
N GLY A 236 16.83 19.44 -3.69
CA GLY A 236 17.06 19.55 -5.13
C GLY A 236 15.86 20.14 -5.87
N ARG A 237 15.74 19.84 -7.17
CA ARG A 237 14.62 20.30 -8.01
C ARG A 237 14.23 19.22 -9.01
N ILE A 238 12.93 19.01 -9.18
CA ILE A 238 12.35 18.14 -10.19
C ILE A 238 11.47 19.01 -11.07
N LEU A 239 11.75 19.01 -12.38
CA LEU A 239 10.91 19.65 -13.38
C LEU A 239 10.22 18.55 -14.18
N ASN A 240 8.91 18.37 -13.98
CA ASN A 240 8.09 17.46 -14.79
C ASN A 240 7.51 18.22 -15.98
N VAL A 241 7.90 17.81 -17.18
CA VAL A 241 7.36 18.31 -18.43
C VAL A 241 6.16 17.47 -18.82
N PHE A 242 5.04 18.12 -19.16
CA PHE A 242 3.83 17.45 -19.61
C PHE A 242 3.28 18.08 -20.89
N SER A 243 2.65 17.27 -21.74
CA SER A 243 2.04 17.73 -23.00
C SER A 243 0.51 17.85 -22.94
N SER A 244 -0.11 17.41 -21.86
CA SER A 244 -1.55 17.56 -21.62
C SER A 244 -1.91 19.01 -21.26
N GLN A 245 -3.21 19.33 -21.25
CA GLN A 245 -3.70 20.64 -20.80
C GLN A 245 -3.37 20.90 -19.32
N ASP A 246 -3.50 19.87 -18.48
CA ASP A 246 -3.18 19.90 -17.05
C ASP A 246 -2.05 18.93 -16.71
N PRO A 247 -1.31 19.15 -15.61
CA PRO A 247 -0.29 18.22 -15.16
C PRO A 247 -0.83 16.80 -14.93
N PRO A 248 -0.09 15.75 -15.32
CA PRO A 248 -0.57 14.38 -15.28
C PRO A 248 -0.80 13.89 -13.86
N HIS A 249 -1.82 13.05 -13.70
CA HIS A 249 -2.00 12.06 -12.62
C HIS A 249 -1.50 12.44 -11.21
N LYS A 250 -1.79 13.67 -10.74
CA LYS A 250 -1.53 14.13 -9.36
C LYS A 250 -2.12 13.19 -8.29
N GLU A 251 -3.11 12.38 -8.67
CA GLU A 251 -3.66 11.33 -7.82
C GLU A 251 -2.60 10.34 -7.31
N VAL A 252 -1.60 9.99 -8.12
CA VAL A 252 -0.52 9.08 -7.73
C VAL A 252 0.34 9.71 -6.63
N LEU A 253 0.75 10.98 -6.79
CA LEU A 253 1.50 11.74 -5.79
C LEU A 253 0.76 11.79 -4.45
N SER A 254 -0.57 11.94 -4.48
CA SER A 254 -1.38 11.95 -3.26
C SER A 254 -1.31 10.65 -2.46
N LYS A 255 -0.92 9.51 -3.07
CA LYS A 255 -0.85 8.21 -2.37
C LYS A 255 0.37 8.06 -1.47
N PHE A 256 1.42 8.83 -1.68
CA PHE A 256 2.70 8.65 -0.98
C PHE A 256 2.77 9.33 0.40
N ASN A 257 1.73 10.08 0.79
CA ASN A 257 1.71 10.89 2.01
C ASN A 257 2.96 11.79 2.11
N PHE A 258 3.33 12.43 1.00
CA PHE A 258 4.43 13.38 1.01
C PHE A 258 4.04 14.61 1.83
N ASP A 259 4.99 15.07 2.64
CA ASP A 259 4.94 16.35 3.30
C ASP A 259 5.21 17.47 2.30
N TYR A 260 4.86 18.69 2.70
CA TYR A 260 5.04 19.88 1.88
C TYR A 260 6.46 20.01 1.34
N LYS A 261 7.48 19.78 2.19
CA LYS A 261 8.90 19.87 1.81
C LYS A 261 9.25 18.95 0.65
N ARG A 262 8.72 17.73 0.61
CA ARG A 262 8.93 16.80 -0.51
C ARG A 262 8.17 17.25 -1.76
N LEU A 263 7.00 17.85 -1.62
CA LEU A 263 6.22 18.31 -2.77
C LEU A 263 6.78 19.60 -3.39
N ASP A 264 7.36 20.53 -2.62
CA ASP A 264 7.84 21.81 -3.15
C ASP A 264 8.98 21.66 -4.18
N VAL A 265 9.78 20.59 -4.09
CA VAL A 265 10.86 20.36 -5.08
C VAL A 265 10.33 20.00 -6.46
N LEU A 266 9.07 19.56 -6.56
CA LEU A 266 8.43 19.19 -7.82
C LEU A 266 7.69 20.39 -8.42
N LYS A 267 8.11 20.80 -9.62
CA LYS A 267 7.42 21.79 -10.45
C LYS A 267 6.98 21.14 -11.75
N PHE A 268 5.83 21.58 -12.24
CA PHE A 268 5.27 21.14 -13.51
C PHE A 268 5.38 22.25 -14.52
N VAL A 269 5.75 21.91 -15.76
CA VAL A 269 5.85 22.84 -16.86
C VAL A 269 5.22 22.22 -18.11
N SER A 270 4.42 23.01 -18.81
CA SER A 270 3.82 22.55 -20.06
C SER A 270 4.88 22.52 -21.16
N ALA A 271 4.90 21.45 -21.96
CA ALA A 271 5.77 21.35 -23.13
C ALA A 271 5.54 22.52 -24.10
N TYR A 272 4.31 23.06 -24.16
CA TYR A 272 3.98 24.23 -24.97
C TYR A 272 4.68 25.51 -24.49
N GLU A 273 4.92 25.66 -23.18
CA GLU A 273 5.65 26.82 -22.64
C GLU A 273 7.14 26.78 -22.98
N ILE A 274 7.68 25.57 -23.17
CA ILE A 274 9.09 25.34 -23.51
C ILE A 274 9.32 25.39 -25.03
N PHE A 275 8.44 24.77 -25.81
CA PHE A 275 8.65 24.52 -27.24
C PHE A 275 7.67 25.27 -28.15
N GLY A 276 6.67 25.95 -27.61
CA GLY A 276 5.68 26.70 -28.39
C GLY A 276 6.22 28.01 -28.97
N GLU A 277 5.53 28.53 -29.98
CA GLU A 277 5.85 29.84 -30.56
C GLU A 277 5.68 30.95 -29.51
N GLY A 278 6.80 31.51 -29.03
CA GLY A 278 6.85 32.49 -27.93
C GLY A 278 7.44 31.98 -26.61
N ALA A 279 8.01 30.77 -26.59
CA ALA A 279 8.79 30.25 -25.46
C ALA A 279 9.92 31.22 -25.06
N GLY A 280 10.08 31.46 -23.76
CA GLY A 280 11.08 32.39 -23.20
C GLY A 280 10.54 33.60 -22.44
N ARG A 281 9.21 33.74 -22.27
CA ARG A 281 8.64 34.71 -21.32
C ARG A 281 8.91 34.26 -19.88
N GLU A 282 9.30 35.19 -19.00
CA GLU A 282 9.38 34.91 -17.56
C GLU A 282 8.02 34.43 -17.04
N VAL A 283 7.97 33.18 -16.59
CA VAL A 283 6.80 32.63 -15.92
C VAL A 283 6.84 33.13 -14.48
N LYS A 284 5.76 33.79 -14.03
CA LYS A 284 5.64 34.22 -12.63
C LYS A 284 5.47 32.98 -11.75
N ASP A 285 6.34 32.83 -10.75
CA ASP A 285 6.18 31.81 -9.71
C ASP A 285 4.85 32.03 -8.98
N LEU A 286 3.87 31.15 -9.23
CA LEU A 286 2.54 31.21 -8.62
C LEU A 286 2.56 30.89 -7.11
N ASP A 287 3.65 30.28 -6.62
CA ASP A 287 3.80 29.80 -5.23
C ASP A 287 4.32 30.87 -4.25
N ALA A 288 4.28 32.17 -4.61
CA ALA A 288 4.82 33.25 -3.78
C ALA A 288 4.04 33.48 -2.47
N CYS A 289 2.78 33.04 -2.40
CA CYS A 289 1.86 33.25 -1.28
C CYS A 289 1.48 31.94 -0.56
N ASP A 290 2.46 31.11 -0.23
CA ASP A 290 2.23 29.85 0.46
C ASP A 290 2.61 29.95 1.95
N ASP A 291 1.61 29.96 2.83
CA ASP A 291 1.76 30.11 4.28
C ASP A 291 2.58 28.97 4.91
N GLU A 292 2.46 27.74 4.39
CA GLU A 292 3.22 26.59 4.88
C GLU A 292 4.71 26.74 4.53
N LYS A 293 4.99 27.23 3.32
CA LYS A 293 6.35 27.59 2.88
C LYS A 293 6.97 28.66 3.77
N GLN A 294 6.19 29.70 4.13
CA GLN A 294 6.66 30.77 5.01
C GLN A 294 7.00 30.24 6.41
N LYS A 295 6.14 29.38 6.95
CA LYS A 295 6.37 28.73 8.26
C LYS A 295 7.64 27.87 8.25
N LEU A 296 7.87 27.09 7.19
CA LEU A 296 9.08 26.27 7.05
C LEU A 296 10.34 27.12 6.88
N LYS A 297 10.26 28.23 6.14
CA LYS A 297 11.35 29.22 6.05
C LYS A 297 11.71 29.78 7.42
N GLY A 298 10.72 30.09 8.26
CA GLY A 298 10.94 30.51 9.65
C GLY A 298 11.63 29.45 10.53
N GLN A 299 11.59 28.18 10.15
CA GLN A 299 12.27 27.07 10.83
C GLN A 299 13.67 26.76 10.25
N GLY A 300 14.19 27.59 9.35
CA GLY A 300 15.51 27.41 8.74
C GLY A 300 15.53 26.46 7.53
N TRP A 301 14.39 26.22 6.88
CA TRP A 301 14.30 25.48 5.63
C TRP A 301 14.31 26.40 4.40
N PRO A 302 14.93 26.03 3.26
CA PRO A 302 15.73 24.83 3.04
C PRO A 302 17.06 24.88 3.79
N VAL A 303 17.48 23.72 4.31
CA VAL A 303 18.81 23.58 4.93
C VAL A 303 19.84 23.81 3.82
N PRO A 304 20.81 24.74 4.01
CA PRO A 304 21.83 24.98 3.00
C PRO A 304 22.63 23.70 2.74
N LEU A 305 22.97 23.46 1.47
CA LEU A 305 23.83 22.35 1.10
C LEU A 305 25.19 22.50 1.78
N MET A 306 25.73 21.38 2.27
CA MET A 306 27.08 21.31 2.84
C MET A 306 28.12 21.54 1.72
N GLU A 307 29.31 22.03 2.05
CA GLU A 307 30.35 22.39 1.06
C GLU A 307 30.70 21.24 0.12
N HIS A 308 30.86 20.02 0.66
CA HIS A 308 31.15 18.81 -0.14
C HIS A 308 30.06 18.47 -1.18
N THR A 309 28.82 18.96 -1.03
CA THR A 309 27.74 18.75 -1.99
C THR A 309 27.71 19.83 -3.08
N LYS A 310 28.32 20.99 -2.85
CA LYS A 310 28.38 22.09 -3.82
C LYS A 310 29.42 21.85 -4.91
N GLU A 311 30.49 21.11 -4.58
CA GLU A 311 31.67 20.92 -5.43
C GLU A 311 31.53 19.81 -6.49
N VAL A 312 30.45 19.02 -6.48
CA VAL A 312 30.24 17.89 -7.43
C VAL A 312 29.80 18.33 -8.83
N ARG A 313 29.77 19.64 -9.11
CA ARG A 313 29.55 20.15 -10.47
C ARG A 313 30.89 20.26 -11.22
N MET A 314 31.34 19.14 -11.80
CA MET A 314 32.21 19.14 -12.99
C MET A 314 31.51 18.42 -14.13
#